data_AF-A0AAU3JWY8-F1
#
_entry.id   AF-A0AAU3JWY8-F1
#
_cell.length_a   1.000
_cell.length_b   1.000
_cell.length_c   1.000
_cell.angle_alpha   90.00
_cell.angle_beta   90.00
_cell.angle_gamma   90.00
#
_symmetry.space_group_name_H-M   'P 1'
#
loop_
_entity.id
_entity.type
_entity.pdbx_description
1 polymer ?
#
loop_
_entity_poly.entity_id
_entity_poly.type
_entity_poly.pdbx_seq_one_letter_code
_entity_poly.pdbx_strand_id
1 'polypeptide(L)'
;MNYSEVEAEILRLISGATEANLRAFGEETVTRLVRPELLRDATDDELTEDARAALTTAGADILTISAAELDDKLATIYEGILAEDGLDTGVLTVVAALAHWHTYLRQHQRGELYELAIRSVEDVDHQVSADLDDFLATPEMAAEYERIRRLLDPGTGREQETRST
;
A
#
# COMPACT_ATOMS: atom_id res chain seq x y z
N MET A 1 -2.93 -18.62 -9.79
CA MET A 1 -3.90 -17.53 -10.07
C MET A 1 -3.16 -16.53 -10.92
N ASN A 2 -3.73 -16.08 -12.02
CA ASN A 2 -3.12 -14.99 -12.81
C ASN A 2 -3.36 -13.64 -12.12
N TYR A 3 -2.66 -12.60 -12.57
CA TYR A 3 -2.74 -11.25 -11.98
C TYR A 3 -4.18 -10.71 -11.89
N SER A 4 -4.97 -10.82 -12.97
CA SER A 4 -6.34 -10.31 -13.01
C SER A 4 -7.29 -11.02 -12.04
N GLU A 5 -7.05 -12.32 -11.77
CA GLU A 5 -7.80 -13.07 -10.76
C GLU A 5 -7.47 -12.58 -9.36
N VAL A 6 -6.21 -12.21 -9.09
CA VAL A 6 -5.79 -11.63 -7.81
C VAL A 6 -6.42 -10.26 -7.60
N GLU A 7 -6.39 -9.38 -8.61
CA GLU A 7 -7.05 -8.06 -8.54
C GLU A 7 -8.55 -8.18 -8.24
N ALA A 8 -9.25 -9.03 -8.98
CA ALA A 8 -10.69 -9.23 -8.80
C ALA A 8 -11.02 -9.77 -7.40
N GLU A 9 -10.20 -10.67 -6.87
CA GLU A 9 -10.39 -11.26 -5.55
C GLU A 9 -10.07 -10.27 -4.42
N ILE A 10 -9.03 -9.44 -4.56
CA ILE A 10 -8.75 -8.34 -3.64
C ILE A 10 -9.92 -7.36 -3.60
N LEU A 11 -10.46 -6.98 -4.76
CA LEU A 11 -11.63 -6.10 -4.84
C LEU A 11 -12.85 -6.73 -4.14
N ARG A 12 -13.07 -8.03 -4.31
CA ARG A 12 -14.14 -8.78 -3.63
C ARG A 12 -13.96 -8.76 -2.11
N LEU A 13 -12.74 -9.01 -1.62
CA LEU A 13 -12.40 -9.00 -0.19
C LEU A 13 -12.65 -7.61 0.42
N ILE A 14 -12.18 -6.55 -0.23
CA ILE A 14 -12.39 -5.16 0.24
C ILE A 14 -13.88 -4.80 0.26
N SER A 15 -14.62 -5.21 -0.75
CA SER A 15 -16.06 -4.94 -0.83
C SER A 15 -16.85 -5.65 0.28
N GLY A 16 -16.40 -6.83 0.72
CA GLY A 16 -17.05 -7.64 1.74
C GLY A 16 -16.53 -7.42 3.17
N ALA A 17 -15.40 -6.75 3.35
CA ALA A 17 -14.78 -6.54 4.64
C ALA A 17 -15.57 -5.57 5.54
N THR A 18 -15.46 -5.77 6.84
CA THR A 18 -16.01 -4.82 7.83
C THR A 18 -15.15 -3.55 7.88
N GLU A 19 -15.71 -2.42 8.32
CA GLU A 19 -14.96 -1.16 8.48
C GLU A 19 -13.75 -1.31 9.42
N ALA A 20 -13.86 -2.14 10.46
CA ALA A 20 -12.75 -2.41 11.36
C ALA A 20 -11.61 -3.16 10.66
N ASN A 21 -11.95 -4.17 9.84
CA ASN A 21 -10.97 -4.91 9.04
C ASN A 21 -10.33 -4.02 7.98
N LEU A 22 -11.13 -3.20 7.28
CA LEU A 22 -10.65 -2.23 6.29
C LEU A 22 -9.67 -1.22 6.90
N ARG A 23 -10.00 -0.70 8.09
CA ARG A 23 -9.12 0.20 8.83
C ARG A 23 -7.81 -0.48 9.20
N ALA A 24 -7.86 -1.66 9.83
CA ALA A 24 -6.66 -2.40 10.23
C ALA A 24 -5.79 -2.78 9.01
N PHE A 25 -6.43 -3.24 7.93
CA PHE A 25 -5.77 -3.53 6.66
C PHE A 25 -5.07 -2.30 6.09
N GLY A 26 -5.75 -1.15 6.05
CA GLY A 26 -5.20 0.09 5.53
C GLY A 26 -4.01 0.59 6.35
N GLU A 27 -4.11 0.58 7.68
CA GLU A 27 -3.03 0.99 8.58
C GLU A 27 -1.77 0.11 8.42
N GLU A 28 -1.95 -1.22 8.36
CA GLU A 28 -0.81 -2.12 8.18
C GLU A 28 -0.17 -1.94 6.79
N THR A 29 -1.00 -1.84 5.75
CA THR A 29 -0.53 -1.76 4.36
C THR A 29 0.16 -0.43 4.08
N VAL A 30 -0.41 0.70 4.53
CA VAL A 30 0.26 2.00 4.35
C VAL A 30 1.59 2.04 5.10
N THR A 31 1.67 1.51 6.32
CA THR A 31 2.92 1.45 7.11
C THR A 31 4.01 0.68 6.37
N ARG A 32 3.66 -0.42 5.71
CA ARG A 32 4.60 -1.21 4.90
C ARG A 32 5.08 -0.45 3.66
N LEU A 33 4.19 0.32 3.03
CA LEU A 33 4.45 1.05 1.78
C LEU A 33 5.15 2.40 1.98
N VAL A 34 5.21 2.94 3.20
CA VAL A 34 5.91 4.20 3.52
C VAL A 34 7.24 3.99 4.24
N ARG A 35 7.80 2.78 4.14
CA ARG A 35 9.04 2.40 4.82
C ARG A 35 10.25 3.18 4.27
N PRO A 36 11.20 3.63 5.12
CA PRO A 36 12.36 4.41 4.69
C PRO A 36 13.26 3.71 3.65
N GLU A 37 13.24 2.38 3.63
CA GLU A 37 13.98 1.55 2.65
C GLU A 37 13.65 1.93 1.21
N LEU A 38 12.40 2.30 0.93
CA LEU A 38 11.94 2.66 -0.42
C LEU A 38 12.47 4.03 -0.88
N LEU A 39 12.98 4.86 0.02
CA LEU A 39 13.49 6.20 -0.32
C LEU A 39 15.01 6.22 -0.50
N ARG A 40 15.69 5.08 -0.35
CA ARG A 40 17.17 5.02 -0.33
C ARG A 40 17.80 5.30 -1.68
N ASP A 41 17.12 4.91 -2.76
CA ASP A 41 17.66 5.02 -4.12
C ASP A 41 17.27 6.36 -4.77
N ALA A 42 16.38 7.13 -4.14
CA ALA A 42 15.95 8.46 -4.57
C ALA A 42 17.11 9.46 -4.55
N THR A 43 17.50 9.95 -5.72
CA THR A 43 18.62 10.89 -5.86
C THR A 43 18.28 12.29 -5.37
N ASP A 44 19.29 13.10 -5.05
CA ASP A 44 19.10 14.49 -4.60
C ASP A 44 18.48 15.40 -5.68
N ASP A 45 18.52 14.96 -6.95
CA ASP A 45 17.96 15.71 -8.09
C ASP A 45 16.47 15.41 -8.34
N GLU A 46 15.88 14.44 -7.63
CA GLU A 46 14.47 14.06 -7.80
C GLU A 46 13.52 14.87 -6.93
N LEU A 47 13.98 15.27 -5.75
CA LEU A 47 13.18 15.94 -4.73
C LEU A 47 13.96 17.10 -4.12
N THR A 48 13.28 18.21 -3.87
CA THR A 48 13.79 19.22 -2.96
C THR A 48 13.99 18.66 -1.55
N GLU A 49 14.89 19.27 -0.79
CA GLU A 49 15.13 18.88 0.61
C GLU A 49 13.84 18.96 1.46
N ASP A 50 13.02 20.00 1.23
CA ASP A 50 11.75 20.16 1.93
C ASP A 50 10.75 19.03 1.61
N ALA A 51 10.67 18.60 0.34
CA ALA A 51 9.85 17.46 -0.05
C ALA A 51 10.37 16.14 0.55
N ARG A 52 11.69 15.93 0.59
CA ARG A 52 12.30 14.77 1.23
C ARG A 52 12.02 14.73 2.73
N ALA A 53 12.12 15.86 3.41
CA ALA A 53 11.79 15.98 4.83
C ALA A 53 10.29 15.76 5.09
N ALA A 54 9.43 16.28 4.22
CA ALA A 54 7.98 16.09 4.30
C ALA A 54 7.59 14.62 4.11
N LEU A 55 8.16 13.93 3.11
CA LEU A 55 7.98 12.48 2.90
C LEU A 55 8.41 11.68 4.12
N THR A 56 9.62 11.94 4.63
CA THR A 56 10.16 11.24 5.80
C THR A 56 9.26 11.41 7.02
N THR A 57 8.80 12.63 7.27
CA THR A 57 7.90 12.94 8.41
C THR A 57 6.54 12.27 8.23
N ALA A 58 5.93 12.40 7.05
CA ALA A 58 4.63 11.81 6.76
C ALA A 58 4.65 10.27 6.89
N GLY A 59 5.73 9.63 6.44
CA GLY A 59 5.92 8.18 6.62
C GLY A 59 6.09 7.77 8.08
N ALA A 60 6.88 8.52 8.86
CA ALA A 60 7.09 8.23 10.28
C ALA A 60 5.82 8.38 11.12
N ASP A 61 5.01 9.38 10.80
CA ASP A 61 3.80 9.74 11.56
C ASP A 61 2.51 9.20 10.93
N ILE A 62 2.57 8.30 9.94
CA ILE A 62 1.43 7.98 9.06
C ILE A 62 0.14 7.52 9.76
N LEU A 63 0.26 6.90 10.93
CA LEU A 63 -0.88 6.43 11.74
C LEU A 63 -1.39 7.48 12.74
N THR A 64 -0.62 8.53 12.99
CA THR A 64 -0.90 9.56 14.00
C THR A 64 -1.10 10.95 13.42
N ILE A 65 -0.61 11.19 12.20
CA ILE A 65 -0.77 12.45 11.47
C ILE A 65 -2.24 12.70 11.17
N SER A 66 -2.69 13.94 11.39
CA SER A 66 -4.06 14.31 11.03
C SER A 66 -4.21 14.41 9.51
N ALA A 67 -5.44 14.28 9.01
CA ALA A 67 -5.71 14.43 7.58
C ALA A 67 -5.28 15.81 7.04
N ALA A 68 -5.42 16.88 7.83
CA ALA A 68 -5.00 18.22 7.42
C ALA A 68 -3.47 18.36 7.36
N GLU A 69 -2.75 17.84 8.35
CA GLU A 69 -1.28 17.84 8.31
C GLU A 69 -0.77 16.99 7.14
N LEU A 70 -1.41 15.86 6.84
CA LEU A 70 -1.05 15.02 5.70
C LEU A 70 -1.34 15.73 4.35
N ASP A 71 -2.43 16.50 4.25
CA ASP A 71 -2.74 17.37 3.10
C ASP A 71 -1.61 18.39 2.86
N ASP A 72 -1.17 19.10 3.92
CA ASP A 72 -0.07 20.06 3.85
C ASP A 72 1.26 19.40 3.46
N LYS A 73 1.54 18.19 3.98
CA LYS A 73 2.73 17.43 3.59
C LYS A 73 2.67 17.01 2.12
N LEU A 74 1.54 16.46 1.67
CA LEU A 74 1.38 16.07 0.27
C LEU A 74 1.55 17.26 -0.67
N ALA A 75 1.02 18.43 -0.34
CA ALA A 75 1.24 19.65 -1.10
C ALA A 75 2.73 20.00 -1.19
N THR A 76 3.45 20.01 -0.06
CA THR A 76 4.90 20.24 -0.01
C THR A 76 5.67 19.25 -0.87
N ILE A 77 5.27 17.98 -0.84
CA ILE A 77 5.91 16.91 -1.61
C ILE A 77 5.71 17.14 -3.10
N TYR A 78 4.47 17.36 -3.56
CA TYR A 78 4.18 17.55 -4.97
C TYR A 78 4.83 18.81 -5.55
N GLU A 79 4.87 19.91 -4.80
CA GLU A 79 5.58 21.13 -5.21
C GLU A 79 7.09 20.94 -5.32
N GLY A 80 7.65 20.03 -4.51
CA GLY A 80 9.08 19.76 -4.45
C GLY A 80 9.54 18.56 -5.27
N ILE A 81 8.70 17.95 -6.11
CA ILE A 81 9.14 16.99 -7.12
C ILE A 81 9.85 17.75 -8.25
N LEU A 82 11.11 17.41 -8.47
CA LEU A 82 11.97 18.04 -9.49
C LEU A 82 12.07 17.19 -10.76
N ALA A 83 11.85 15.88 -10.65
CA ALA A 83 11.87 14.97 -11.79
C ALA A 83 10.66 15.20 -12.70
N GLU A 84 10.89 15.61 -13.94
CA GLU A 84 9.84 15.70 -14.98
C GLU A 84 9.43 14.31 -15.49
N ASP A 85 10.37 13.37 -15.52
CA ASP A 85 10.18 11.95 -15.83
C ASP A 85 11.21 11.13 -15.02
N GLY A 86 10.88 9.86 -14.75
CA GLY A 86 11.84 8.93 -14.13
C GLY A 86 12.07 9.17 -12.63
N LEU A 87 11.08 9.71 -11.92
CA LEU A 87 11.06 9.69 -10.46
C LEU A 87 11.24 8.26 -9.97
N ASP A 88 12.05 8.06 -8.93
CA ASP A 88 12.28 6.74 -8.37
C ASP A 88 10.97 6.02 -8.03
N THR A 89 10.91 4.72 -8.37
CA THR A 89 9.71 3.89 -8.18
C THR A 89 9.35 3.76 -6.70
N GLY A 90 10.35 3.76 -5.81
CA GLY A 90 10.13 3.75 -4.38
C GLY A 90 9.51 5.06 -3.89
N VAL A 91 9.99 6.21 -4.35
CA VAL A 91 9.36 7.51 -4.08
C VAL A 91 7.91 7.54 -4.59
N LEU A 92 7.67 7.12 -5.84
CA LEU A 92 6.32 7.05 -6.42
C LEU A 92 5.40 6.17 -5.57
N THR A 93 5.89 5.02 -5.11
CA THR A 93 5.14 4.08 -4.26
C THR A 93 4.74 4.74 -2.94
N VAL A 94 5.69 5.39 -2.27
CA VAL A 94 5.46 6.07 -0.98
C VAL A 94 4.46 7.22 -1.16
N VAL A 95 4.66 8.10 -2.15
CA VAL A 95 3.79 9.25 -2.42
C VAL A 95 2.35 8.79 -2.70
N ALA A 96 2.20 7.77 -3.55
CA ALA A 96 0.89 7.26 -3.90
C ALA A 96 0.21 6.60 -2.69
N ALA A 97 0.95 5.84 -1.87
CA ALA A 97 0.40 5.24 -0.65
C ALA A 97 -0.10 6.32 0.33
N LEU A 98 0.66 7.40 0.53
CA LEU A 98 0.25 8.54 1.34
C LEU A 98 -1.03 9.20 0.80
N ALA A 99 -1.13 9.40 -0.51
CA ALA A 99 -2.29 10.03 -1.15
C ALA A 99 -3.57 9.18 -1.05
N HIS A 100 -3.47 7.86 -1.26
CA HIS A 100 -4.60 6.95 -1.10
C HIS A 100 -5.05 6.85 0.36
N TRP A 101 -4.10 6.76 1.29
CA TRP A 101 -4.42 6.76 2.72
C TRP A 101 -5.11 8.05 3.16
N HIS A 102 -4.60 9.21 2.71
CA HIS A 102 -5.23 10.51 2.96
C HIS A 102 -6.67 10.57 2.45
N THR A 103 -6.90 10.12 1.21
CA THR A 103 -8.24 10.12 0.59
C THR A 103 -9.18 9.18 1.33
N TYR A 104 -8.71 8.00 1.73
CA TYR A 104 -9.47 7.07 2.56
C TYR A 104 -9.87 7.69 3.90
N LEU A 105 -8.93 8.33 4.62
CA LEU A 105 -9.21 8.97 5.91
C LEU A 105 -10.26 10.08 5.81
N ARG A 106 -10.30 10.81 4.69
CA ARG A 106 -11.23 11.92 4.49
C ARG A 106 -12.60 11.49 3.98
N GLN A 107 -12.64 10.52 3.08
CA GLN A 107 -13.82 10.22 2.28
C GLN A 107 -14.39 8.82 2.58
N HIS A 108 -13.69 8.00 3.37
CA HIS A 108 -14.03 6.60 3.64
C HIS A 108 -14.27 5.79 2.36
N GLN A 109 -13.56 6.14 1.28
CA GLN A 109 -13.70 5.46 -0.01
C GLN A 109 -12.89 4.17 0.01
N ARG A 110 -13.60 3.03 -0.03
CA ARG A 110 -12.98 1.70 -0.01
C ARG A 110 -12.08 1.44 -1.23
N GLY A 111 -12.34 2.11 -2.35
CA GLY A 111 -11.49 2.03 -3.55
C GLY A 111 -10.05 2.44 -3.28
N GLU A 112 -9.82 3.39 -2.37
CA GLU A 112 -8.47 3.81 -1.98
C GLU A 112 -7.70 2.68 -1.27
N LEU A 113 -8.39 1.79 -0.55
CA LEU A 113 -7.76 0.61 0.05
C LEU A 113 -7.45 -0.46 -1.00
N TYR A 114 -8.21 -0.52 -2.10
CA TYR A 114 -7.89 -1.38 -3.24
C TYR A 114 -6.60 -0.92 -3.89
N GLU A 115 -6.47 0.38 -4.13
CA GLU A 115 -5.26 1.02 -4.66
C GLU A 115 -4.02 0.78 -3.77
N LEU A 116 -4.19 0.76 -2.44
CA LEU A 116 -3.12 0.36 -1.52
C LEU A 116 -2.78 -1.13 -1.60
N ALA A 117 -3.78 -2.00 -1.77
CA ALA A 117 -3.57 -3.43 -1.90
C ALA A 117 -2.76 -3.76 -3.16
N ILE A 118 -3.12 -3.16 -4.30
CA ILE A 118 -2.42 -3.36 -5.57
C ILE A 118 -0.96 -2.90 -5.46
N ARG A 119 -0.70 -1.71 -4.91
CA ARG A 119 0.68 -1.24 -4.69
C ARG A 119 1.49 -2.15 -3.77
N SER A 120 0.86 -2.73 -2.74
CA SER A 120 1.53 -3.70 -1.86
C SER A 120 1.94 -4.97 -2.60
N VAL A 121 1.13 -5.40 -3.55
CA VAL A 121 1.40 -6.54 -4.43
C VAL A 121 2.49 -6.20 -5.44
N GLU A 122 2.42 -5.04 -6.09
CA GLU A 122 3.41 -4.56 -7.06
C GLU A 122 4.80 -4.35 -6.42
N ASP A 123 4.85 -3.88 -5.18
CA ASP A 123 6.10 -3.74 -4.42
C ASP A 123 6.80 -5.10 -4.22
N VAL A 124 6.04 -6.19 -4.06
CA VAL A 124 6.61 -7.55 -3.96
C VAL A 124 6.96 -8.07 -5.36
N ASP A 125 6.09 -7.87 -6.34
CA ASP A 125 6.34 -8.28 -7.72
C ASP A 125 7.64 -7.66 -8.27
N HIS A 126 7.89 -6.39 -7.98
CA HIS A 126 9.15 -5.73 -8.38
C HIS A 126 10.40 -6.40 -7.80
N GLN A 127 10.29 -7.05 -6.63
CA GLN A 127 11.41 -7.72 -5.96
C GLN A 127 11.66 -9.13 -6.49
N VAL A 128 10.62 -9.84 -6.96
CA VAL A 128 10.72 -11.25 -7.36
C VAL A 128 10.41 -11.52 -8.83
N SER A 129 9.94 -10.52 -9.57
CA SER A 129 9.59 -10.57 -11.00
C SER A 129 8.63 -11.72 -11.31
N ALA A 130 7.43 -11.68 -10.75
CA ALA A 130 6.47 -12.78 -10.82
C ALA A 130 5.97 -13.03 -12.26
N ASP A 131 5.58 -14.29 -12.52
CA ASP A 131 4.96 -14.67 -13.79
C ASP A 131 3.49 -14.24 -13.79
N LEU A 132 3.07 -13.40 -14.73
CA LEU A 132 1.69 -12.91 -14.79
C LEU A 132 0.65 -14.03 -14.99
N ASP A 133 1.04 -15.15 -15.61
CA ASP A 133 0.16 -16.30 -15.85
C ASP A 133 0.04 -17.21 -14.61
N ASP A 134 1.00 -17.17 -13.70
CA ASP A 134 0.94 -17.80 -12.38
C ASP A 134 1.53 -16.89 -11.28
N PHE A 135 0.81 -15.81 -11.03
CA PHE A 135 1.26 -14.67 -10.24
C PHE A 135 1.54 -14.99 -8.77
N LEU A 136 0.95 -16.08 -8.25
CA LEU A 136 1.17 -16.56 -6.89
C LEU A 136 2.16 -17.73 -6.81
N ALA A 137 2.89 -18.03 -7.89
CA ALA A 137 3.84 -19.15 -7.92
C ALA A 137 5.01 -18.98 -6.93
N THR A 138 5.45 -17.73 -6.72
CA THR A 138 6.53 -17.45 -5.78
C THR A 138 6.00 -17.41 -4.34
N PRO A 139 6.76 -17.94 -3.36
CA PRO A 139 6.36 -17.90 -1.95
C PRO A 139 6.08 -16.48 -1.44
N GLU A 140 6.80 -15.49 -1.94
CA GLU A 140 6.67 -14.08 -1.58
C GLU A 140 5.32 -13.50 -2.02
N MET A 141 4.92 -13.74 -3.27
CA MET A 141 3.63 -13.29 -3.79
C MET A 141 2.46 -14.00 -3.11
N ALA A 142 2.58 -15.32 -2.90
CA ALA A 142 1.59 -16.08 -2.16
C ALA A 142 1.45 -15.57 -0.71
N ALA A 143 2.57 -15.24 -0.04
CA ALA A 143 2.56 -14.73 1.32
C ALA A 143 1.91 -13.34 1.41
N GLU A 144 2.17 -12.45 0.45
CA GLU A 144 1.55 -11.12 0.42
C GLU A 144 0.04 -11.21 0.17
N TYR A 145 -0.38 -12.03 -0.79
CA TYR A 145 -1.80 -12.29 -1.03
C TYR A 145 -2.49 -12.87 0.22
N GLU A 146 -1.89 -13.84 0.89
CA GLU A 146 -2.45 -14.42 2.12
C GLU A 146 -2.46 -13.43 3.30
N ARG A 147 -1.53 -12.47 3.36
CA ARG A 147 -1.57 -11.36 4.33
C ARG A 147 -2.81 -10.50 4.09
N ILE A 148 -3.01 -10.03 2.85
CA ILE A 148 -4.16 -9.21 2.45
C ILE A 148 -5.47 -9.94 2.78
N ARG A 149 -5.58 -11.22 2.41
CA ARG A 149 -6.76 -12.05 2.68
C ARG A 149 -7.07 -12.14 4.17
N ARG A 150 -6.08 -12.43 5.02
CA ARG A 150 -6.28 -12.59 6.48
C ARG A 150 -6.72 -11.30 7.17
N LEU A 151 -6.27 -10.15 6.69
CA LEU A 151 -6.64 -8.85 7.27
C LEU A 151 -8.07 -8.46 6.90
N LEU A 152 -8.45 -8.69 5.65
CA LEU A 152 -9.78 -8.31 5.14
C LEU A 152 -10.85 -9.31 5.58
N ASP A 153 -10.51 -10.60 5.64
CA ASP A 153 -11.39 -11.69 6.03
C ASP A 153 -10.72 -12.68 7.01
N PRO A 154 -10.61 -12.32 8.30
CA PRO A 154 -10.03 -13.18 9.34
C PRO A 154 -10.94 -14.37 9.73
N GLY A 155 -12.14 -14.49 9.14
CA GLY A 155 -13.16 -15.49 9.49
C GLY A 155 -13.04 -16.79 8.69
N THR A 156 -12.62 -16.73 7.43
CA THR A 156 -12.53 -17.91 6.54
C THR A 156 -11.38 -18.87 6.89
N GLY A 157 -10.43 -18.48 7.75
CA GLY A 157 -9.35 -19.35 8.24
C GLY A 157 -9.71 -20.22 9.45
N ARG A 158 -10.76 -19.88 10.22
CA ARG A 158 -11.11 -20.58 11.48
C ARG A 158 -12.09 -21.75 11.30
N GLU A 159 -12.69 -21.89 10.13
CA GLU A 159 -13.64 -22.97 9.84
C GLU A 159 -12.97 -24.29 9.39
N GLN A 160 -11.68 -24.29 9.08
CA GLN A 160 -10.96 -25.51 8.68
C GLN A 160 -10.36 -26.31 9.85
N GLU A 161 -10.09 -25.70 11.01
CA GLU A 161 -9.55 -26.40 12.19
C GLU A 161 -10.62 -27.05 13.09
N THR A 162 -11.90 -26.69 12.95
CA THR A 162 -12.98 -27.25 13.78
C THR A 162 -13.64 -28.49 13.17
N ARG A 163 -13.14 -28.97 12.02
CA ARG A 163 -13.67 -30.14 11.29
C ARG A 163 -12.63 -31.27 11.18
N SER A 164 -11.99 -31.60 12.30
CA SER A 164 -11.37 -32.91 12.50
C SER A 164 -11.68 -33.34 13.92
N THR A 165 -12.82 -34.02 14.07
CA THR A 165 -13.19 -34.77 15.28
C THR A 165 -12.99 -36.25 14.99
#